data_AF-A0A523WGQ7-F1
#
_entry.id   AF-A0A523WGQ7-F1
#
_cell.length_a   1.000
_cell.length_b   1.000
_cell.length_c   1.000
_cell.angle_alpha   90.00
_cell.angle_beta   90.00
_cell.angle_gamma   90.00
#
_symmetry.space_group_name_H-M   'P 1'
#
loop_
_entity.id
_entity.type
_entity.pdbx_description
1 polymer ?
#
loop_
_entity_poly.entity_id
_entity_poly.type
_entity_poly.pdbx_seq_one_letter_code
_entity_poly.pdbx_strand_id
1 'polypeptide(L)'
;MCRKMIYLISFVLLVSLTNSALADWTGALSSDWYNAGNWTGAVPTSGETASIDSPTPLTWPIIDGGTADTGQLRIGYTATYQGELTVTGGATLNVNGELRIGRKSANGSGQAVGILHISGATTTINVTERIEHGRHGHATIYMSGGYLHCDAELRLAYRFDATSTVYLSGGTIDLGANPGITVYANDGVPDTALIDISGGTLTLAGNQVSMIETFISDGIIIAYGGEGTVLLTYDGQTTMVVAIGGPDASEPNPADEQADVPRDAVLSWKTGTGADKHDAYFGDNFDDVNQATTTVDPGGVYRGRIDPNIYTPTERLEFGQTYYWRIDEVEGAISTSKNGTTIRKGDVWSFTAELFAYTIENIIATASSSEEGKEPGNTVNGSGLDGSGLLHGNESVDNVWLSSRDEAQPTWIEYEFDKAYKLHQMWVWNSNDSLEPLIGFGFKDVTIEYSVNGTDYTTLGTAHEFAQGPGAPDYAYNTTVDFGGVAAKYVRLTANSNWGGIFNQYGLSEVRFFYIPIHAREPNPDSGATDVELDLTLSW
;
A
#
# COMPACT_ATOMS: atom_id res chain seq x y z
N MET A 1 73.56 -61.92 0.05
CA MET A 1 72.57 -63.01 -0.08
C MET A 1 71.58 -62.88 1.09
N CYS A 2 70.29 -62.69 0.78
CA CYS A 2 69.07 -62.86 1.61
C CYS A 2 69.23 -63.18 3.12
N ARG A 3 68.46 -62.59 4.05
CA ARG A 3 66.97 -62.63 4.09
C ARG A 3 66.38 -61.66 5.13
N LYS A 4 65.17 -61.21 4.82
CA LYS A 4 64.28 -60.25 5.50
C LYS A 4 63.93 -60.63 6.95
N MET A 5 63.89 -59.61 7.82
CA MET A 5 63.02 -59.59 9.00
C MET A 5 62.05 -58.41 8.84
N ILE A 6 60.77 -58.72 8.71
CA ILE A 6 59.66 -57.77 8.67
C ILE A 6 59.23 -57.56 10.11
N TYR A 7 59.41 -56.36 10.65
CA TYR A 7 58.74 -55.92 11.87
C TYR A 7 57.49 -55.15 11.47
N LEU A 8 56.35 -55.67 11.89
CA LEU A 8 55.04 -55.04 11.77
C LEU A 8 54.95 -53.95 12.85
N ILE A 9 55.07 -52.67 12.46
CA ILE A 9 54.79 -51.55 13.36
C ILE A 9 53.31 -51.20 13.16
N SER A 10 52.48 -51.58 14.13
CA SER A 10 51.09 -51.13 14.23
C SER A 10 51.08 -49.66 14.64
N PHE A 11 50.77 -48.78 13.69
CA PHE A 11 50.43 -47.39 13.96
C PHE A 11 48.99 -47.36 14.47
N VAL A 12 48.81 -47.32 15.80
CA VAL A 12 47.50 -47.00 16.38
C VAL A 12 47.31 -45.49 16.23
N LEU A 13 46.51 -45.10 15.24
CA LEU A 13 46.00 -43.74 15.12
C LEU A 13 45.02 -43.52 16.29
N LEU A 14 45.50 -42.94 17.38
CA LEU A 14 44.65 -42.42 18.44
C LEU A 14 43.91 -41.19 17.87
N VAL A 15 42.71 -41.38 17.36
CA VAL A 15 41.76 -40.28 17.17
C VAL A 15 41.33 -39.85 18.56
N SER A 16 41.93 -38.79 19.08
CA SER A 16 41.43 -38.13 20.29
C SER A 16 40.08 -37.50 19.94
N LEU A 17 38.98 -38.12 20.34
CA LEU A 17 37.70 -37.46 20.47
C LEU A 17 37.85 -36.41 21.57
N THR A 18 38.17 -35.17 21.20
CA THR A 18 38.02 -34.02 22.08
C THR A 18 36.52 -33.80 22.28
N ASN A 19 35.95 -34.28 23.38
CA ASN A 19 34.67 -33.77 23.82
C ASN A 19 34.90 -32.30 24.21
N SER A 20 34.39 -31.36 23.42
CA SER A 20 34.31 -29.95 23.82
C SER A 20 33.49 -29.87 25.12
N ALA A 21 33.92 -29.02 26.05
CA ALA A 21 33.10 -28.74 27.22
C ALA A 21 31.80 -28.06 26.76
N LEU A 22 30.67 -28.45 27.33
CA LEU A 22 29.33 -27.95 26.97
C LEU A 22 28.95 -26.81 27.92
N ALA A 23 28.53 -25.69 27.36
CA ALA A 23 27.95 -24.56 28.08
C ALA A 23 26.52 -24.36 27.58
N ASP A 24 25.54 -24.66 28.43
CA ASP A 24 24.12 -24.57 28.09
C ASP A 24 23.56 -23.21 28.54
N TRP A 25 22.80 -22.57 27.65
CA TRP A 25 22.10 -21.33 27.95
C TRP A 25 20.92 -21.60 28.87
N THR A 26 20.84 -20.84 29.95
CA THR A 26 19.75 -20.90 30.93
C THR A 26 18.85 -19.68 30.86
N GLY A 27 19.37 -18.53 30.41
CA GLY A 27 18.64 -17.25 30.37
C GLY A 27 18.13 -16.78 31.74
N ALA A 28 18.74 -17.25 32.83
CA ALA A 28 18.19 -17.08 34.18
C ALA A 28 18.21 -15.64 34.69
N LEU A 29 19.11 -14.79 34.17
CA LEU A 29 19.29 -13.41 34.63
C LEU A 29 18.87 -12.38 33.57
N SER A 30 19.21 -12.61 32.31
CA SER A 30 18.94 -11.67 31.22
C SER A 30 19.11 -12.34 29.84
N SER A 31 18.92 -11.57 28.77
CA SER A 31 19.25 -11.94 27.40
C SER A 31 20.73 -11.70 27.05
N ASP A 32 21.53 -11.07 27.90
CA ASP A 32 22.91 -10.70 27.58
C ASP A 32 23.82 -11.94 27.51
N TRP A 33 24.32 -12.26 26.30
CA TRP A 33 25.24 -13.38 26.05
C TRP A 33 26.46 -13.36 26.98
N TYR A 34 26.97 -12.17 27.28
CA TYR A 34 28.22 -11.96 28.02
C TYR A 34 28.07 -12.11 29.54
N ASN A 35 26.84 -12.26 30.04
CA ASN A 35 26.61 -12.52 31.44
C ASN A 35 26.80 -14.01 31.76
N ALA A 36 27.89 -14.34 32.46
CA ALA A 36 28.21 -15.71 32.85
C ALA A 36 27.09 -16.41 33.65
N GLY A 37 26.27 -15.65 34.40
CA GLY A 37 25.15 -16.22 35.16
C GLY A 37 23.97 -16.71 34.29
N ASN A 38 23.99 -16.44 32.99
CA ASN A 38 23.05 -17.03 32.03
C ASN A 38 23.51 -18.39 31.49
N TRP A 39 24.70 -18.87 31.84
CA TRP A 39 25.23 -20.16 31.39
C TRP A 39 25.31 -21.17 32.54
N THR A 40 25.22 -22.47 32.24
CA THR A 40 25.48 -23.53 33.25
C THR A 40 26.93 -23.54 33.76
N GLY A 41 27.82 -22.78 33.11
CA GLY A 41 29.20 -22.55 33.48
C GLY A 41 29.63 -21.08 33.29
N ALA A 42 30.73 -20.86 32.59
CA ALA A 42 31.15 -19.52 32.17
C ALA A 42 30.58 -19.17 30.79
N VAL A 43 30.77 -17.92 30.36
CA VAL A 43 30.53 -17.54 28.95
C VAL A 43 31.37 -18.46 28.06
N PRO A 44 30.79 -19.09 27.02
CA PRO A 44 31.50 -20.01 26.13
C PRO A 44 32.73 -19.36 25.50
N THR A 45 33.75 -20.19 25.27
CA THR A 45 34.98 -19.83 24.56
C THR A 45 35.17 -20.68 23.31
N SER A 46 36.17 -20.36 22.48
CA SER A 46 36.45 -21.04 21.19
C SER A 46 36.70 -22.56 21.26
N GLY A 47 36.93 -23.12 22.45
CA GLY A 47 37.07 -24.57 22.66
C GLY A 47 35.78 -25.29 23.12
N GLU A 48 34.70 -24.55 23.36
CA GLU A 48 33.50 -25.03 24.04
C GLU A 48 32.30 -25.09 23.10
N THR A 49 31.32 -25.92 23.41
CA THR A 49 30.04 -25.90 22.70
C THR A 49 29.06 -25.04 23.45
N ALA A 50 28.69 -23.90 22.87
CA ALA A 50 27.55 -23.11 23.29
C ALA A 50 26.25 -23.78 22.80
N SER A 51 25.33 -24.06 23.70
CA SER A 51 24.07 -24.72 23.39
C SER A 51 22.88 -23.92 23.90
N ILE A 52 22.05 -23.45 22.97
CA ILE A 52 20.79 -22.74 23.23
C ILE A 52 19.67 -23.71 22.89
N ASP A 53 19.17 -24.41 23.89
CA ASP A 53 18.31 -25.57 23.67
C ASP A 53 17.43 -25.81 24.90
N SER A 54 16.12 -25.58 24.78
CA SER A 54 15.19 -25.65 25.91
C SER A 54 13.83 -26.23 25.50
N PRO A 55 13.17 -27.04 26.36
CA PRO A 55 11.81 -27.54 26.13
C PRO A 55 10.73 -26.47 26.33
N THR A 56 11.07 -25.35 26.98
CA THR A 56 10.17 -24.23 27.23
C THR A 56 10.81 -22.93 26.76
N PRO A 57 10.03 -21.92 26.33
CA PRO A 57 10.57 -20.60 26.03
C PRO A 57 11.41 -20.06 27.20
N LEU A 58 12.59 -19.52 26.87
CA LEU A 58 13.48 -18.83 27.80
C LEU A 58 13.59 -17.36 27.42
N THR A 59 14.25 -16.56 28.25
CA THR A 59 14.87 -15.33 27.78
C THR A 59 16.03 -15.69 26.86
N TRP A 60 15.84 -15.51 25.55
CA TRP A 60 16.82 -15.90 24.55
C TRP A 60 18.04 -14.98 24.52
N PRO A 61 19.22 -15.52 24.20
CA PRO A 61 20.44 -14.73 24.13
C PRO A 61 20.42 -13.71 22.99
N ILE A 62 20.97 -12.55 23.28
CA ILE A 62 21.28 -11.46 22.37
C ILE A 62 22.77 -11.16 22.48
N ILE A 63 23.45 -11.16 21.35
CA ILE A 63 24.81 -10.63 21.19
C ILE A 63 24.66 -9.26 20.54
N ASP A 64 24.81 -8.20 21.32
CA ASP A 64 24.69 -6.81 20.88
C ASP A 64 26.03 -6.09 21.06
N GLY A 65 26.75 -5.89 19.95
CA GLY A 65 28.15 -5.45 19.95
C GLY A 65 29.15 -6.47 20.54
N GLY A 66 30.43 -6.10 20.56
CA GLY A 66 31.51 -6.94 21.13
C GLY A 66 31.90 -8.16 20.28
N THR A 67 32.63 -9.10 20.89
CA THR A 67 33.05 -10.35 20.25
C THR A 67 32.70 -11.53 21.13
N ALA A 68 31.97 -12.51 20.57
CA ALA A 68 31.65 -13.78 21.19
C ALA A 68 32.33 -14.92 20.43
N ASP A 69 32.92 -15.86 21.16
CA ASP A 69 33.63 -17.00 20.59
C ASP A 69 33.04 -18.30 21.11
N THR A 70 32.87 -19.28 20.23
CA THR A 70 32.49 -20.64 20.59
C THR A 70 33.18 -21.64 19.68
N GLY A 71 33.37 -22.87 20.14
CA GLY A 71 33.85 -23.98 19.33
C GLY A 71 32.75 -24.55 18.44
N GLN A 72 31.60 -24.90 19.02
CA GLN A 72 30.39 -25.24 18.25
C GLN A 72 29.22 -24.42 18.77
N LEU A 73 28.28 -24.07 17.90
CA LEU A 73 27.04 -23.41 18.30
C LEU A 73 25.84 -24.28 17.96
N ARG A 74 24.98 -24.50 18.95
CA ARG A 74 23.72 -25.23 18.80
C ARG A 74 22.56 -24.31 19.15
N ILE A 75 21.60 -24.21 18.24
CA ILE A 75 20.39 -23.41 18.39
C ILE A 75 19.22 -24.33 18.08
N GLY A 76 18.53 -24.82 19.12
CA GLY A 76 17.52 -25.88 18.98
C GLY A 76 18.14 -27.19 18.50
N TYR A 77 18.52 -28.05 19.44
CA TYR A 77 19.29 -29.26 19.17
C TYR A 77 18.66 -30.56 19.67
N THR A 78 17.87 -30.50 20.73
CA THR A 78 17.22 -31.68 21.30
C THR A 78 15.83 -31.87 20.70
N ALA A 79 15.39 -33.13 20.61
CA ALA A 79 14.04 -33.45 20.15
C ALA A 79 13.00 -32.67 20.97
N THR A 80 12.03 -32.02 20.33
CA THR A 80 10.98 -31.18 20.96
C THR A 80 11.47 -29.92 21.65
N TYR A 81 12.77 -29.60 21.56
CA TYR A 81 13.34 -28.40 22.15
C TYR A 81 13.48 -27.32 21.10
N GLN A 82 13.55 -26.09 21.57
CA GLN A 82 13.74 -24.91 20.75
C GLN A 82 14.93 -24.08 21.24
N GLY A 83 15.51 -23.31 20.34
CA GLY A 83 16.51 -22.31 20.64
C GLY A 83 16.40 -21.14 19.68
N GLU A 84 16.75 -19.97 20.18
CA GLU A 84 16.75 -18.73 19.41
C GLU A 84 17.95 -17.88 19.79
N LEU A 85 18.56 -17.21 18.82
CA LEU A 85 19.70 -16.31 19.03
C LEU A 85 19.51 -15.05 18.18
N THR A 86 19.80 -13.89 18.77
CA THR A 86 19.95 -12.65 18.00
C THR A 86 21.40 -12.17 18.04
N VAL A 87 21.94 -11.82 16.88
CA VAL A 87 23.26 -11.18 16.73
C VAL A 87 23.07 -9.84 16.03
N THR A 88 23.45 -8.75 16.69
CA THR A 88 23.16 -7.39 16.25
C THR A 88 24.20 -6.36 16.72
N GLY A 89 23.94 -5.08 16.45
CA GLY A 89 24.72 -3.96 16.99
C GLY A 89 26.19 -3.91 16.54
N GLY A 90 26.52 -4.55 15.42
CA GLY A 90 27.91 -4.64 14.96
C GLY A 90 28.73 -5.69 15.71
N ALA A 91 28.09 -6.64 16.40
CA ALA A 91 28.77 -7.74 17.05
C ALA A 91 29.56 -8.62 16.08
N THR A 92 30.58 -9.31 16.61
CA THR A 92 31.25 -10.42 15.93
C THR A 92 31.02 -11.72 16.69
N LEU A 93 30.46 -12.74 16.03
CA LEU A 93 30.33 -14.09 16.56
C LEU A 93 31.23 -15.05 15.76
N ASN A 94 32.23 -15.63 16.42
CA ASN A 94 33.10 -16.64 15.81
C ASN A 94 32.70 -18.04 16.29
N VAL A 95 32.22 -18.86 15.36
CA VAL A 95 31.96 -20.29 15.56
C VAL A 95 33.12 -21.07 14.94
N ASN A 96 34.06 -21.52 15.77
CA ASN A 96 35.28 -22.23 15.36
C ASN A 96 35.03 -23.71 15.03
N GLY A 97 33.85 -24.01 14.48
CA GLY A 97 33.35 -25.35 14.22
C GLY A 97 31.98 -25.29 13.55
N GLU A 98 31.13 -26.29 13.78
CA GLU A 98 29.79 -26.32 13.17
C GLU A 98 28.81 -25.35 13.86
N LEU A 99 28.10 -24.57 13.05
CA LEU A 99 26.86 -23.89 13.45
C LEU A 99 25.67 -24.80 13.14
N ARG A 100 24.89 -25.15 14.16
CA ARG A 100 23.78 -26.09 14.06
C ARG A 100 22.48 -25.40 14.48
N ILE A 101 21.54 -25.29 13.55
CA ILE A 101 20.27 -24.61 13.77
C ILE A 101 19.16 -25.62 13.48
N GLY A 102 18.27 -25.85 14.44
CA GLY A 102 17.14 -26.78 14.29
C GLY A 102 17.61 -28.20 13.99
N ARG A 103 18.74 -28.61 14.57
CA ARG A 103 19.38 -29.89 14.25
C ARG A 103 19.22 -30.88 15.39
N LYS A 104 18.52 -31.99 15.16
CA LYS A 104 18.39 -33.06 16.15
C LYS A 104 19.57 -34.05 16.13
N SER A 105 19.98 -34.53 17.31
CA SER A 105 20.79 -35.76 17.41
C SER A 105 19.98 -36.98 16.94
N ALA A 106 20.62 -37.91 16.23
CA ALA A 106 19.99 -38.91 15.35
C ALA A 106 19.01 -39.92 15.98
N ASN A 107 18.73 -39.86 17.29
CA ASN A 107 17.91 -40.85 18.01
C ASN A 107 16.79 -40.16 18.82
N GLY A 108 15.52 -40.32 18.40
CA GLY A 108 14.34 -39.86 19.15
C GLY A 108 13.15 -39.46 18.26
N SER A 109 11.93 -39.43 18.82
CA SER A 109 10.73 -38.87 18.19
C SER A 109 10.62 -37.35 18.46
N GLY A 110 10.10 -36.58 17.50
CA GLY A 110 9.96 -35.10 17.61
C GLY A 110 11.08 -34.34 16.88
N GLN A 111 10.88 -33.03 16.69
CA GLN A 111 11.76 -32.13 15.92
C GLN A 111 12.40 -31.09 16.84
N ALA A 112 13.61 -30.66 16.52
CA ALA A 112 14.25 -29.51 17.17
C ALA A 112 13.93 -28.24 16.37
N VAL A 113 13.74 -27.09 17.03
CA VAL A 113 13.44 -25.82 16.36
C VAL A 113 14.54 -24.80 16.65
N GLY A 114 15.23 -24.31 15.63
CA GLY A 114 16.28 -23.30 15.79
C GLY A 114 15.97 -22.04 14.99
N ILE A 115 16.13 -20.88 15.62
CA ILE A 115 15.92 -19.59 14.98
C ILE A 115 17.15 -18.71 15.18
N LEU A 116 17.64 -18.08 14.12
CA LEU A 116 18.76 -17.15 14.18
C LEU A 116 18.35 -15.81 13.54
N HIS A 117 18.48 -14.72 14.29
CA HIS A 117 18.29 -13.36 13.81
C HIS A 117 19.64 -12.66 13.65
N ILE A 118 19.86 -12.04 12.50
CA ILE A 118 21.07 -11.29 12.15
C ILE A 118 20.65 -9.92 11.63
N SER A 119 21.16 -8.86 12.25
CA SER A 119 20.89 -7.48 11.84
C SER A 119 22.06 -6.55 12.14
N GLY A 120 22.03 -5.34 11.58
CA GLY A 120 23.09 -4.34 11.73
C GLY A 120 24.17 -4.45 10.66
N ALA A 121 24.51 -3.31 10.03
CA ALA A 121 25.34 -3.27 8.83
C ALA A 121 26.77 -3.85 9.01
N THR A 122 27.33 -3.78 10.22
CA THR A 122 28.68 -4.26 10.54
C THR A 122 28.71 -5.55 11.35
N THR A 123 27.55 -6.16 11.61
CA THR A 123 27.48 -7.42 12.34
C THR A 123 28.11 -8.53 11.52
N THR A 124 28.94 -9.36 12.16
CA THR A 124 29.67 -10.44 11.48
C THR A 124 29.47 -11.76 12.22
N ILE A 125 29.16 -12.82 11.49
CA ILE A 125 29.20 -14.19 12.01
C ILE A 125 30.17 -14.99 11.13
N ASN A 126 31.19 -15.58 11.74
CA ASN A 126 32.18 -16.42 11.06
C ASN A 126 31.99 -17.87 11.49
N VAL A 127 31.84 -18.79 10.54
CA VAL A 127 31.71 -20.22 10.79
C VAL A 127 32.83 -20.95 10.05
N THR A 128 33.71 -21.63 10.78
CA THR A 128 34.91 -22.25 10.17
C THR A 128 34.67 -23.65 9.61
N GLU A 129 33.55 -24.28 9.96
CA GLU A 129 33.09 -25.52 9.33
C GLU A 129 31.76 -25.28 8.62
N ARG A 130 30.84 -26.25 8.65
CA ARG A 130 29.56 -26.19 7.96
C ARG A 130 28.46 -25.56 8.81
N ILE A 131 27.48 -24.97 8.15
CA ILE A 131 26.20 -24.62 8.77
C ILE A 131 25.24 -25.79 8.50
N GLU A 132 24.78 -26.44 9.56
CA GLU A 132 23.73 -27.47 9.45
C GLU A 132 22.40 -26.87 9.87
N HIS A 133 21.53 -26.66 8.88
CA HIS A 133 20.29 -25.91 9.02
C HIS A 133 19.10 -26.82 8.78
N GLY A 134 18.35 -27.16 9.83
CA GLY A 134 17.12 -27.96 9.74
C GLY A 134 17.37 -29.46 9.62
N ARG A 135 18.51 -29.97 10.09
CA ARG A 135 18.79 -31.41 10.03
C ARG A 135 17.93 -32.19 11.04
N HIS A 136 16.93 -32.94 10.57
CA HIS A 136 15.96 -33.65 11.41
C HIS A 136 15.08 -32.73 12.28
N GLY A 137 14.92 -31.46 11.89
CA GLY A 137 14.19 -30.44 12.63
C GLY A 137 13.84 -29.24 11.75
N HIS A 138 13.49 -28.13 12.38
CA HIS A 138 13.06 -26.90 11.72
C HIS A 138 14.05 -25.78 12.01
N ALA A 139 14.53 -25.13 10.97
CA ALA A 139 15.47 -24.05 11.13
C ALA A 139 15.05 -22.82 10.33
N THR A 140 15.21 -21.66 10.95
CA THR A 140 14.96 -20.38 10.31
C THR A 140 16.09 -19.40 10.57
N ILE A 141 16.59 -18.78 9.50
CA ILE A 141 17.47 -17.61 9.58
C ILE A 141 16.69 -16.39 9.09
N TYR A 142 16.66 -15.34 9.89
CA TYR A 142 16.23 -14.00 9.49
C TYR A 142 17.44 -13.09 9.41
N MET A 143 17.75 -12.61 8.22
CA MET A 143 18.91 -11.74 7.98
C MET A 143 18.48 -10.46 7.25
N SER A 144 18.50 -9.34 7.99
CA SER A 144 18.19 -8.01 7.48
C SER A 144 19.42 -7.12 7.28
N GLY A 145 20.61 -7.61 7.67
CA GLY A 145 21.88 -6.89 7.55
C GLY A 145 23.06 -7.73 8.04
N GLY A 146 24.27 -7.20 7.87
CA GLY A 146 25.51 -7.85 8.34
C GLY A 146 26.10 -8.84 7.34
N TYR A 147 27.05 -9.64 7.82
CA TYR A 147 27.83 -10.58 7.02
C TYR A 147 27.92 -11.94 7.74
N LEU A 148 27.37 -12.99 7.15
CA LEU A 148 27.46 -14.37 7.62
C LEU A 148 28.40 -15.14 6.69
N HIS A 149 29.61 -15.43 7.16
CA HIS A 149 30.59 -16.21 6.43
C HIS A 149 30.65 -17.66 6.92
N CYS A 150 30.75 -18.58 5.98
CA CYS A 150 30.96 -20.00 6.23
C CYS A 150 32.09 -20.53 5.34
N ASP A 151 33.19 -20.97 5.95
CA ASP A 151 34.35 -21.53 5.24
C ASP A 151 33.99 -22.80 4.44
N ALA A 152 33.02 -23.58 4.94
CA ALA A 152 32.53 -24.79 4.29
C ALA A 152 31.20 -24.53 3.54
N GLU A 153 30.22 -25.42 3.72
CA GLU A 153 28.93 -25.39 3.02
C GLU A 153 27.76 -25.11 3.97
N LEU A 154 26.70 -24.50 3.42
CA LEU A 154 25.38 -24.43 4.01
C LEU A 154 24.58 -25.68 3.62
N ARG A 155 24.21 -26.48 4.63
CA ARG A 155 23.42 -27.71 4.43
C ARG A 155 21.97 -27.46 4.80
N LEU A 156 21.08 -27.65 3.83
CA LEU A 156 19.64 -27.47 3.98
C LEU A 156 18.91 -28.82 3.94
N ALA A 157 17.81 -28.88 4.69
CA ALA A 157 16.78 -29.91 4.77
C ALA A 157 17.34 -31.35 4.72
N TYR A 158 17.67 -31.90 5.89
CA TYR A 158 18.25 -33.25 5.97
C TYR A 158 17.31 -34.21 6.70
N ARG A 159 16.55 -35.01 5.94
CA ARG A 159 15.78 -36.22 6.33
C ARG A 159 14.61 -35.96 7.30
N PHE A 160 13.57 -36.80 7.19
CA PHE A 160 12.27 -36.64 7.87
C PHE A 160 11.53 -35.37 7.41
N ASP A 161 10.49 -34.96 8.11
CA ASP A 161 9.71 -33.72 7.89
C ASP A 161 10.49 -32.44 8.26
N ALA A 162 11.77 -32.39 7.88
CA ALA A 162 12.69 -31.28 8.13
C ALA A 162 12.33 -30.04 7.31
N THR A 163 12.51 -28.85 7.90
CA THR A 163 12.36 -27.58 7.19
C THR A 163 13.57 -26.66 7.41
N SER A 164 13.94 -25.96 6.35
CA SER A 164 15.08 -25.05 6.32
C SER A 164 14.69 -23.79 5.57
N THR A 165 14.44 -22.71 6.30
CA THR A 165 14.05 -21.41 5.71
C THR A 165 15.08 -20.32 5.98
N VAL A 166 15.50 -19.60 4.95
CA VAL A 166 16.37 -18.43 5.06
C VAL A 166 15.65 -17.24 4.44
N TYR A 167 15.41 -16.20 5.24
CA TYR A 167 14.91 -14.91 4.77
C TYR A 167 16.07 -13.93 4.72
N LEU A 168 16.50 -13.59 3.50
CA LEU A 168 17.65 -12.75 3.21
C LEU A 168 17.17 -11.38 2.68
N SER A 169 16.63 -10.56 3.57
CA SER A 169 16.11 -9.22 3.26
C SER A 169 17.20 -8.14 3.25
N GLY A 170 18.38 -8.41 3.78
CA GLY A 170 19.54 -7.53 3.70
C GLY A 170 20.84 -8.23 4.11
N GLY A 171 21.98 -7.55 3.95
CA GLY A 171 23.29 -8.12 4.29
C GLY A 171 23.80 -9.16 3.29
N THR A 172 24.78 -9.97 3.69
CA THR A 172 25.40 -10.98 2.81
C THR A 172 25.65 -12.30 3.51
N ILE A 173 25.20 -13.39 2.88
CA ILE A 173 25.63 -14.76 3.23
C ILE A 173 26.71 -15.15 2.24
N ASP A 174 27.91 -15.45 2.75
CA ASP A 174 29.08 -15.81 1.96
C ASP A 174 29.55 -17.24 2.26
N LEU A 175 29.57 -18.07 1.23
CA LEU A 175 29.82 -19.51 1.31
C LEU A 175 31.13 -19.84 0.58
N GLY A 176 32.16 -20.16 1.36
CA GLY A 176 33.54 -20.35 0.92
C GLY A 176 33.84 -21.69 0.22
N ALA A 177 32.94 -22.67 0.31
CA ALA A 177 33.13 -23.98 -0.35
C ALA A 177 32.51 -24.07 -1.75
N ASN A 178 32.94 -25.10 -2.48
CA ASN A 178 32.34 -25.55 -3.72
C ASN A 178 32.08 -27.07 -3.66
N PRO A 179 30.81 -27.53 -3.57
CA PRO A 179 29.60 -26.71 -3.55
C PRO A 179 29.48 -25.89 -2.27
N GLY A 180 28.87 -24.70 -2.38
CA GLY A 180 28.62 -23.83 -1.23
C GLY A 180 27.31 -24.15 -0.53
N ILE A 181 26.34 -24.69 -1.28
CA ILE A 181 25.04 -25.15 -0.75
C ILE A 181 24.86 -26.62 -1.11
N THR A 182 24.45 -27.40 -0.12
CA THR A 182 23.98 -28.77 -0.34
C THR A 182 22.57 -28.92 0.23
N VAL A 183 21.63 -29.28 -0.63
CA VAL A 183 20.27 -29.66 -0.24
C VAL A 183 20.20 -31.19 -0.25
N TYR A 184 19.75 -31.78 0.85
CA TYR A 184 19.54 -33.22 0.91
C TYR A 184 18.06 -33.53 0.65
N ALA A 185 17.80 -34.64 -0.03
CA ALA A 185 16.45 -35.13 -0.25
C ALA A 185 16.37 -36.58 0.24
N ASN A 186 15.34 -36.97 1.01
CA ASN A 186 15.07 -38.37 1.29
C ASN A 186 13.61 -38.70 1.62
N ASP A 187 13.31 -40.01 1.61
CA ASP A 187 12.23 -40.72 2.33
C ASP A 187 10.74 -40.50 1.97
N GLY A 188 10.41 -39.81 0.88
CA GLY A 188 9.05 -39.82 0.32
C GLY A 188 8.05 -38.92 1.06
N VAL A 189 8.56 -38.08 1.97
CA VAL A 189 7.92 -36.87 2.49
C VAL A 189 8.65 -35.67 1.85
N PRO A 190 7.97 -34.57 1.47
CA PRO A 190 8.69 -33.41 0.94
C PRO A 190 9.49 -32.72 2.06
N ASP A 191 10.81 -32.92 2.08
CA ASP A 191 11.79 -32.02 2.71
C ASP A 191 11.57 -30.60 2.14
N THR A 192 11.52 -29.55 2.98
CA THR A 192 11.33 -28.16 2.49
C THR A 192 12.54 -27.29 2.77
N ALA A 193 13.29 -26.98 1.72
CA ALA A 193 14.34 -25.97 1.73
C ALA A 193 13.85 -24.72 1.00
N LEU A 194 14.05 -23.55 1.61
CA LEU A 194 13.70 -22.25 1.05
C LEU A 194 14.77 -21.21 1.43
N ILE A 195 15.24 -20.48 0.43
CA ILE A 195 15.98 -19.23 0.56
C ILE A 195 15.18 -18.19 -0.20
N ASP A 196 14.58 -17.26 0.52
CA ASP A 196 13.88 -16.11 -0.06
C ASP A 196 14.78 -14.88 0.05
N ILE A 197 15.18 -14.34 -1.10
CA ILE A 197 16.02 -13.16 -1.20
C ILE A 197 15.13 -11.96 -1.49
N SER A 198 15.19 -10.93 -0.65
CA SER A 198 14.37 -9.72 -0.78
C SER A 198 15.15 -8.43 -0.55
N GLY A 199 16.48 -8.51 -0.57
CA GLY A 199 17.37 -7.35 -0.48
C GLY A 199 18.82 -7.68 -0.07
N GLY A 200 19.08 -8.88 0.44
CA GLY A 200 20.44 -9.35 0.71
C GLY A 200 21.11 -10.02 -0.48
N THR A 201 22.38 -10.39 -0.29
CA THR A 201 23.22 -11.04 -1.32
C THR A 201 23.67 -12.42 -0.85
N LEU A 202 23.58 -13.42 -1.72
CA LEU A 202 24.20 -14.72 -1.51
C LEU A 202 25.42 -14.85 -2.43
N THR A 203 26.59 -15.12 -1.85
CA THR A 203 27.85 -15.33 -2.59
C THR A 203 28.38 -16.74 -2.38
N LEU A 204 28.80 -17.40 -3.46
CA LEU A 204 29.35 -18.75 -3.44
C LEU A 204 30.70 -18.81 -4.17
N ALA A 205 31.69 -19.46 -3.56
CA ALA A 205 33.00 -19.64 -4.16
C ALA A 205 32.96 -20.51 -5.43
N GLY A 206 33.64 -20.06 -6.48
CA GLY A 206 33.71 -20.73 -7.78
C GLY A 206 32.45 -20.56 -8.64
N ASN A 207 32.48 -21.21 -9.81
CA ASN A 207 31.33 -21.25 -10.72
C ASN A 207 30.30 -22.28 -10.22
N GLN A 208 29.19 -21.80 -9.70
CA GLN A 208 28.07 -22.61 -9.20
C GLN A 208 26.76 -22.29 -9.93
N VAL A 209 26.83 -21.64 -11.10
CA VAL A 209 25.66 -21.16 -11.86
C VAL A 209 24.64 -22.27 -12.09
N SER A 210 25.06 -23.42 -12.64
CA SER A 210 24.13 -24.52 -12.95
C SER A 210 23.43 -25.11 -11.71
N MET A 211 24.10 -25.10 -10.55
CA MET A 211 23.51 -25.55 -9.30
C MET A 211 22.43 -24.57 -8.84
N ILE A 212 22.74 -23.27 -8.87
CA ILE A 212 21.78 -22.23 -8.48
C ILE A 212 20.58 -22.19 -9.45
N GLU A 213 20.78 -22.33 -10.75
CA GLU A 213 19.69 -22.43 -11.74
C GLU A 213 18.74 -23.60 -11.42
N THR A 214 19.29 -24.73 -10.97
CA THR A 214 18.48 -25.88 -10.54
C THR A 214 17.66 -25.53 -9.29
N PHE A 215 18.27 -24.89 -8.29
CA PHE A 215 17.56 -24.48 -7.08
C PHE A 215 16.48 -23.41 -7.34
N ILE A 216 16.68 -22.51 -8.30
CA ILE A 216 15.66 -21.57 -8.74
C ILE A 216 14.49 -22.34 -9.39
N SER A 217 14.79 -23.27 -10.30
CA SER A 217 13.77 -24.08 -10.97
C SER A 217 12.97 -24.95 -10.00
N ASP A 218 13.60 -25.43 -8.93
CA ASP A 218 12.98 -26.26 -7.89
C ASP A 218 12.22 -25.43 -6.84
N GLY A 219 12.24 -24.09 -6.93
CA GLY A 219 11.61 -23.19 -5.96
C GLY A 219 12.31 -23.12 -4.61
N ILE A 220 13.56 -23.60 -4.53
CA ILE A 220 14.39 -23.55 -3.32
C ILE A 220 14.95 -22.14 -3.13
N ILE A 221 15.32 -21.46 -4.21
CA ILE A 221 15.73 -20.05 -4.16
C ILE A 221 14.69 -19.23 -4.91
N ILE A 222 14.05 -18.32 -4.20
CA ILE A 222 13.06 -17.39 -4.76
C ILE A 222 13.44 -15.95 -4.46
N ALA A 223 12.82 -15.04 -5.20
CA ALA A 223 12.96 -13.61 -5.03
C ALA A 223 11.62 -13.03 -4.58
N TYR A 224 11.63 -12.24 -3.50
CA TYR A 224 10.46 -11.51 -3.00
C TYR A 224 9.21 -12.40 -2.82
N GLY A 225 9.37 -13.55 -2.17
CA GLY A 225 8.24 -14.48 -1.97
C GLY A 225 7.69 -15.13 -3.25
N GLY A 226 8.39 -15.00 -4.38
CA GLY A 226 8.01 -15.56 -5.69
C GLY A 226 7.56 -14.52 -6.72
N GLU A 227 7.40 -13.26 -6.33
CA GLU A 227 6.96 -12.18 -7.21
C GLU A 227 8.11 -11.57 -8.02
N GLY A 228 9.36 -11.75 -7.59
CA GLY A 228 10.52 -11.20 -8.26
C GLY A 228 11.32 -12.20 -9.10
N THR A 229 12.44 -11.72 -9.63
CA THR A 229 13.38 -12.54 -10.40
C THR A 229 14.70 -12.69 -9.64
N VAL A 230 15.24 -13.91 -9.62
CA VAL A 230 16.60 -14.16 -9.12
C VAL A 230 17.62 -13.85 -10.23
N LEU A 231 18.48 -12.85 -9.99
CA LEU A 231 19.59 -12.52 -10.87
C LEU A 231 20.85 -13.26 -10.41
N LEU A 232 21.46 -13.98 -11.35
CA LEU A 232 22.62 -14.83 -11.14
C LEU A 232 23.81 -14.35 -12.00
N THR A 233 24.95 -14.07 -11.37
CA THR A 233 26.18 -13.67 -12.06
C THR A 233 27.38 -14.49 -11.61
N TYR A 234 28.36 -14.65 -12.51
CA TYR A 234 29.66 -15.25 -12.20
C TYR A 234 30.77 -14.36 -12.75
N ASP A 235 31.66 -13.89 -11.88
CA ASP A 235 32.70 -12.91 -12.23
C ASP A 235 34.06 -13.54 -12.58
N GLY A 236 34.16 -14.87 -12.58
CA GLY A 236 35.40 -15.62 -12.76
C GLY A 236 35.97 -16.18 -11.47
N GLN A 237 35.47 -15.77 -10.30
CA GLN A 237 35.84 -16.31 -9.00
C GLN A 237 34.64 -16.69 -8.14
N THR A 238 33.59 -15.88 -8.14
CA THR A 238 32.44 -16.02 -7.24
C THR A 238 31.15 -16.01 -8.04
N THR A 239 30.22 -16.88 -7.65
CA THR A 239 28.84 -16.84 -8.10
C THR A 239 28.04 -15.96 -7.15
N MET A 240 27.37 -14.94 -7.66
CA MET A 240 26.52 -14.04 -6.87
C MET A 240 25.06 -14.24 -7.23
N VAL A 241 24.19 -14.26 -6.22
CA VAL A 241 22.75 -14.44 -6.34
C VAL A 241 22.08 -13.29 -5.60
N VAL A 242 21.25 -12.53 -6.31
CA VAL A 242 20.47 -11.40 -5.77
C VAL A 242 19.05 -11.45 -6.31
N ALA A 243 18.12 -10.79 -5.63
CA ALA A 243 16.74 -10.62 -6.10
C ALA A 243 16.57 -9.25 -6.77
N ILE A 244 15.83 -9.22 -7.88
CA ILE A 244 15.46 -8.00 -8.62
C ILE A 244 13.97 -8.02 -8.97
N GLY A 245 13.39 -6.84 -9.24
CA GLY A 245 12.01 -6.74 -9.71
C GLY A 245 11.00 -7.19 -8.65
N GLY A 246 11.16 -6.74 -7.40
CA GLY A 246 10.11 -6.88 -6.38
C GLY A 246 8.83 -6.14 -6.79
N PRO A 247 7.73 -6.21 -6.02
CA PRO A 247 6.55 -5.40 -6.29
C PRO A 247 6.92 -3.91 -6.34
N ASP A 248 6.30 -3.17 -7.27
CA ASP A 248 6.47 -1.71 -7.40
C ASP A 248 5.65 -0.98 -6.33
N ALA A 249 5.71 0.36 -6.36
CA ALA A 249 4.85 1.21 -5.54
C ALA A 249 3.39 0.77 -5.66
N SER A 250 2.68 0.70 -4.54
CA SER A 250 1.30 0.20 -4.48
C SER A 250 0.47 0.97 -3.45
N GLU A 251 -0.81 0.65 -3.33
CA GLU A 251 -1.72 1.25 -2.35
C GLU A 251 -1.67 2.80 -2.38
N PRO A 252 -1.93 3.43 -3.55
CA PRO A 252 -1.93 4.88 -3.67
C PRO A 252 -3.01 5.50 -2.79
N ASN A 253 -2.69 6.65 -2.22
CA ASN A 253 -3.62 7.57 -1.59
C ASN A 253 -3.34 8.99 -2.11
N PRO A 254 -4.28 9.68 -2.76
CA PRO A 254 -5.64 9.23 -3.11
C PRO A 254 -5.64 7.91 -3.89
N ALA A 255 -6.69 7.11 -3.69
CA ALA A 255 -6.84 5.85 -4.41
C ALA A 255 -6.92 6.09 -5.91
N ASP A 256 -6.52 5.10 -6.70
CA ASP A 256 -6.61 5.22 -8.16
C ASP A 256 -8.06 5.45 -8.61
N GLU A 257 -8.24 6.41 -9.51
CA GLU A 257 -9.51 6.94 -10.01
C GLU A 257 -10.41 7.58 -8.93
N GLN A 258 -9.88 7.89 -7.73
CA GLN A 258 -10.67 8.54 -6.68
C GLN A 258 -11.18 9.91 -7.16
N ALA A 259 -12.48 10.13 -6.99
CA ALA A 259 -13.10 11.42 -7.23
C ALA A 259 -13.22 12.22 -5.93
N ASP A 260 -13.51 13.51 -6.06
CA ASP A 260 -13.78 14.44 -4.96
C ASP A 260 -12.61 14.67 -3.99
N VAL A 261 -11.38 14.60 -4.49
CA VAL A 261 -10.17 14.75 -3.68
C VAL A 261 -9.93 16.23 -3.30
N PRO A 262 -9.64 16.55 -2.03
CA PRO A 262 -9.33 17.92 -1.61
C PRO A 262 -8.18 18.55 -2.41
N ARG A 263 -8.24 19.86 -2.65
CA ARG A 263 -7.21 20.55 -3.47
C ARG A 263 -5.85 20.70 -2.80
N ASP A 264 -5.75 20.39 -1.52
CA ASP A 264 -4.52 20.31 -0.73
C ASP A 264 -4.12 18.85 -0.43
N ALA A 265 -4.55 17.92 -1.29
CA ALA A 265 -4.22 16.50 -1.19
C ALA A 265 -2.73 16.27 -1.02
N VAL A 266 -2.42 15.29 -0.17
CA VAL A 266 -1.07 14.77 0.03
C VAL A 266 -1.04 13.37 -0.55
N LEU A 267 -0.16 13.15 -1.52
CA LEU A 267 -0.02 11.86 -2.17
C LEU A 267 0.88 10.96 -1.31
N SER A 268 0.47 9.72 -1.07
CA SER A 268 1.25 8.72 -0.36
C SER A 268 1.05 7.35 -0.99
N TRP A 269 2.03 6.47 -0.88
CA TRP A 269 1.99 5.12 -1.42
C TRP A 269 2.71 4.16 -0.48
N LYS A 270 2.44 2.88 -0.65
CA LYS A 270 3.28 1.82 -0.10
C LYS A 270 4.49 1.61 -0.99
N THR A 271 5.67 1.76 -0.40
CA THR A 271 6.96 1.49 -1.04
C THR A 271 7.02 0.07 -1.60
N GLY A 272 7.47 -0.06 -2.85
CA GLY A 272 7.79 -1.33 -3.47
C GLY A 272 8.98 -2.03 -2.80
N THR A 273 9.00 -3.36 -2.79
CA THR A 273 10.03 -4.11 -2.05
C THR A 273 11.41 -3.94 -2.69
N GLY A 274 12.43 -3.63 -1.88
CA GLY A 274 13.81 -3.43 -2.33
C GLY A 274 14.13 -2.01 -2.83
N ALA A 275 13.17 -1.09 -2.80
CA ALA A 275 13.42 0.32 -3.11
C ALA A 275 14.07 1.06 -1.93
N ASP A 276 15.05 1.90 -2.23
CA ASP A 276 15.72 2.81 -1.28
C ASP A 276 15.14 4.23 -1.40
N LYS A 277 14.72 4.63 -2.61
CA LYS A 277 14.19 5.97 -2.92
C LYS A 277 13.11 5.88 -3.99
N HIS A 278 12.43 7.00 -4.21
CA HIS A 278 11.34 7.09 -5.17
C HIS A 278 11.57 8.25 -6.14
N ASP A 279 11.38 8.05 -7.43
CA ASP A 279 11.30 9.15 -8.40
C ASP A 279 9.80 9.43 -8.65
N ALA A 280 9.32 10.62 -8.27
CA ALA A 280 7.90 10.96 -8.36
C ALA A 280 7.57 11.80 -9.59
N TYR A 281 6.39 11.56 -10.17
CA TYR A 281 5.86 12.26 -11.33
C TYR A 281 4.42 12.67 -11.05
N PHE A 282 4.05 13.90 -11.37
CA PHE A 282 2.72 14.46 -11.12
C PHE A 282 2.36 15.50 -12.19
N GLY A 283 1.18 15.39 -12.79
CA GLY A 283 0.68 16.33 -13.80
C GLY A 283 -0.79 16.12 -14.14
N ASP A 284 -1.34 16.90 -15.07
CA ASP A 284 -2.74 16.83 -15.53
C ASP A 284 -2.91 16.09 -16.87
N ASN A 285 -1.80 15.55 -17.41
CA ASN A 285 -1.76 14.80 -18.65
C ASN A 285 -1.17 13.39 -18.43
N PHE A 286 -1.96 12.37 -18.75
CA PHE A 286 -1.56 10.96 -18.61
C PHE A 286 -0.30 10.63 -19.40
N ASP A 287 -0.20 11.06 -20.66
CA ASP A 287 0.92 10.70 -21.54
C ASP A 287 2.22 11.34 -21.05
N ASP A 288 2.17 12.58 -20.58
CA ASP A 288 3.33 13.27 -20.01
C ASP A 288 3.86 12.51 -18.78
N VAL A 289 2.97 12.15 -17.84
CA VAL A 289 3.32 11.37 -16.64
C VAL A 289 3.81 9.96 -17.00
N ASN A 290 3.18 9.29 -17.96
CA ASN A 290 3.54 7.94 -18.36
C ASN A 290 4.87 7.87 -19.12
N GLN A 291 5.22 8.90 -19.90
CA GLN A 291 6.45 8.91 -20.70
C GLN A 291 7.64 9.55 -19.99
N ALA A 292 7.40 10.34 -18.95
CA ALA A 292 8.45 11.00 -18.20
C ALA A 292 9.47 10.01 -17.60
N THR A 293 10.70 10.48 -17.49
CA THR A 293 11.84 9.85 -16.81
C THR A 293 12.62 10.96 -16.11
N THR A 294 13.64 10.62 -15.33
CA THR A 294 14.53 11.61 -14.68
C THR A 294 15.33 12.50 -15.66
N THR A 295 15.35 12.18 -16.97
CA THR A 295 16.09 12.93 -17.99
C THR A 295 15.25 13.42 -19.16
N VAL A 296 14.02 12.93 -19.28
CA VAL A 296 13.05 13.27 -20.33
C VAL A 296 11.76 13.58 -19.61
N ASP A 297 11.39 14.86 -19.56
CA ASP A 297 10.29 15.34 -18.73
C ASP A 297 9.30 16.17 -19.58
N PRO A 298 8.49 15.50 -20.42
CA PRO A 298 7.41 16.17 -21.14
C PRO A 298 6.40 16.73 -20.12
N GLY A 299 5.88 17.93 -20.38
CA GLY A 299 4.96 18.60 -19.45
C GLY A 299 5.60 19.12 -18.16
N GLY A 300 6.87 18.81 -17.87
CA GLY A 300 7.53 19.23 -16.65
C GLY A 300 6.91 18.56 -15.40
N VAL A 301 6.60 17.28 -15.49
CA VAL A 301 5.86 16.49 -14.49
C VAL A 301 6.76 15.78 -13.49
N TYR A 302 8.07 15.66 -13.73
CA TYR A 302 9.00 15.08 -12.77
C TYR A 302 9.14 15.97 -11.53
N ARG A 303 8.93 15.38 -10.34
CA ARG A 303 8.92 16.06 -9.04
C ARG A 303 10.16 15.79 -8.20
N GLY A 304 11.10 15.03 -8.74
CA GLY A 304 12.38 14.74 -8.11
C GLY A 304 12.42 13.38 -7.43
N ARG A 305 13.62 13.06 -6.94
CA ARG A 305 13.88 11.89 -6.11
C ARG A 305 13.55 12.20 -4.67
N ILE A 306 12.65 11.44 -4.07
CA ILE A 306 12.07 11.67 -2.75
C ILE A 306 12.27 10.46 -1.83
N ASP A 307 12.38 10.81 -0.56
CA ASP A 307 12.49 9.98 0.64
C ASP A 307 12.01 10.93 1.75
N PRO A 308 10.76 10.82 2.25
CA PRO A 308 9.94 9.61 2.47
C PRO A 308 8.87 9.30 1.38
N ASN A 309 8.03 8.28 1.60
CA ASN A 309 6.95 7.78 0.72
C ASN A 309 5.71 8.69 0.63
N ILE A 310 5.94 10.00 0.56
CA ILE A 310 4.93 11.05 0.53
C ILE A 310 5.33 12.16 -0.44
N TYR A 311 4.36 12.75 -1.13
CA TYR A 311 4.55 13.90 -2.00
C TYR A 311 3.38 14.86 -1.87
N THR A 312 3.66 16.12 -1.52
CA THR A 312 2.66 17.19 -1.49
C THR A 312 2.80 18.03 -2.77
N PRO A 313 1.78 18.07 -3.65
CA PRO A 313 1.76 18.99 -4.78
C PRO A 313 1.99 20.43 -4.31
N THR A 314 2.94 21.11 -4.94
CA THR A 314 3.26 22.52 -4.61
C THR A 314 2.27 23.50 -5.24
N GLU A 315 1.59 23.06 -6.29
CA GLU A 315 0.55 23.79 -6.99
C GLU A 315 -0.82 23.51 -6.37
N ARG A 316 -1.68 24.54 -6.36
CA ARG A 316 -3.06 24.36 -5.95
C ARG A 316 -3.81 23.65 -7.06
N LEU A 317 -4.46 22.54 -6.73
CA LEU A 317 -5.21 21.77 -7.71
C LEU A 317 -6.42 22.55 -8.22
N GLU A 318 -6.74 22.41 -9.51
CA GLU A 318 -7.90 23.03 -10.14
C GLU A 318 -9.17 22.21 -9.87
N PHE A 319 -10.31 22.87 -9.64
CA PHE A 319 -11.56 22.18 -9.31
C PHE A 319 -12.02 21.28 -10.46
N GLY A 320 -12.43 20.04 -10.14
CA GLY A 320 -12.92 19.07 -11.11
C GLY A 320 -11.87 18.60 -12.14
N GLN A 321 -10.61 19.00 -11.98
CA GLN A 321 -9.52 18.55 -12.84
C GLN A 321 -9.04 17.17 -12.40
N THR A 322 -8.85 16.28 -13.37
CA THR A 322 -8.19 15.00 -13.15
C THR A 322 -6.67 15.18 -13.22
N TYR A 323 -5.96 14.65 -12.23
CA TYR A 323 -4.51 14.61 -12.16
C TYR A 323 -4.03 13.16 -12.23
N TYR A 324 -2.81 13.00 -12.76
CA TYR A 324 -2.12 11.73 -12.92
C TYR A 324 -0.80 11.78 -12.18
N TRP A 325 -0.42 10.66 -11.59
CA TRP A 325 0.84 10.55 -10.87
C TRP A 325 1.39 9.14 -10.92
N ARG A 326 2.71 9.04 -10.78
CA ARG A 326 3.44 7.78 -10.89
C ARG A 326 4.62 7.82 -9.93
N ILE A 327 4.93 6.67 -9.35
CA ILE A 327 6.12 6.50 -8.53
C ILE A 327 7.00 5.44 -9.17
N ASP A 328 8.22 5.83 -9.55
CA ASP A 328 9.23 4.86 -9.94
C ASP A 328 10.09 4.49 -8.74
N GLU A 329 10.29 3.20 -8.53
CA GLU A 329 11.08 2.66 -7.44
C GLU A 329 12.56 2.66 -7.79
N VAL A 330 13.37 3.29 -6.94
CA VAL A 330 14.82 3.37 -7.11
C VAL A 330 15.45 2.38 -6.15
N GLU A 331 15.99 1.29 -6.69
CA GLU A 331 16.75 0.30 -5.94
C GLU A 331 18.06 0.89 -5.41
N GLY A 332 18.44 0.47 -4.20
CA GLY A 332 19.76 0.78 -3.62
C GLY A 332 20.89 0.24 -4.50
N ALA A 333 22.09 0.82 -4.40
CA ALA A 333 23.22 0.50 -5.28
C ALA A 333 23.68 -0.98 -5.16
N ILE A 334 23.06 -1.89 -5.92
CA ILE A 334 23.63 -3.19 -6.27
C ILE A 334 24.24 -3.03 -7.68
N SER A 335 25.56 -3.16 -7.73
CA SER A 335 26.45 -2.86 -8.88
C SER A 335 26.28 -3.80 -10.11
N THR A 336 25.14 -4.44 -10.33
CA THR A 336 25.05 -5.52 -11.34
C THR A 336 23.74 -5.59 -12.13
N SER A 337 22.90 -4.54 -12.17
CA SER A 337 21.78 -4.55 -13.13
C SER A 337 22.34 -4.61 -14.57
N LYS A 338 21.98 -5.68 -15.29
CA LYS A 338 22.50 -6.03 -16.63
C LYS A 338 22.21 -4.97 -17.70
N ASN A 339 21.38 -3.97 -17.36
CA ASN A 339 21.02 -2.81 -18.20
C ASN A 339 21.34 -1.44 -17.56
N GLY A 340 22.02 -1.39 -16.41
CA GLY A 340 22.47 -0.14 -15.79
C GLY A 340 21.38 0.76 -15.19
N THR A 341 20.09 0.38 -15.25
CA THR A 341 19.02 1.10 -14.57
C THR A 341 18.66 0.40 -13.27
N THR A 342 18.72 1.15 -12.16
CA THR A 342 18.24 0.79 -10.82
C THR A 342 16.82 1.34 -10.58
N ILE A 343 16.13 1.75 -11.64
CA ILE A 343 14.82 2.40 -11.58
C ILE A 343 13.80 1.44 -12.17
N ARG A 344 12.80 1.07 -11.38
CA ARG A 344 11.63 0.29 -11.79
C ARG A 344 10.47 1.26 -11.97
N LYS A 345 9.87 1.26 -13.16
CA LYS A 345 8.77 2.17 -13.48
C LYS A 345 7.48 1.65 -12.86
N GLY A 346 6.79 2.47 -12.08
CA GLY A 346 5.49 2.11 -11.50
C GLY A 346 4.31 2.36 -12.43
N ASP A 347 3.13 1.96 -11.96
CA ASP A 347 1.86 2.25 -12.61
C ASP A 347 1.47 3.72 -12.47
N VAL A 348 0.73 4.23 -13.46
CA VAL A 348 0.19 5.60 -13.43
C VAL A 348 -1.18 5.55 -12.77
N TRP A 349 -1.31 6.24 -11.64
CA TRP A 349 -2.57 6.44 -10.93
C TRP A 349 -3.19 7.79 -11.27
N SER A 350 -4.48 7.92 -11.02
CA SER A 350 -5.21 9.16 -11.23
C SER A 350 -6.16 9.49 -10.09
N PHE A 351 -6.52 10.77 -9.97
CA PHE A 351 -7.62 11.20 -9.12
C PHE A 351 -8.24 12.49 -9.68
N THR A 352 -9.49 12.78 -9.32
CA THR A 352 -10.18 14.01 -9.70
C THR A 352 -10.39 14.90 -8.49
N ALA A 353 -9.89 16.14 -8.56
CA ALA A 353 -10.04 17.12 -7.50
C ALA A 353 -11.51 17.50 -7.28
N GLU A 354 -11.84 17.92 -6.06
CA GLU A 354 -13.16 18.40 -5.64
C GLU A 354 -13.78 19.38 -6.64
N LEU A 355 -15.12 19.45 -6.68
CA LEU A 355 -15.83 20.43 -7.49
C LEU A 355 -15.91 21.77 -6.77
N PHE A 356 -16.00 22.86 -7.53
CA PHE A 356 -16.21 24.19 -6.95
C PHE A 356 -17.58 24.28 -6.22
N ALA A 357 -18.58 23.61 -6.77
CA ALA A 357 -19.93 23.57 -6.23
C ALA A 357 -20.60 22.23 -6.53
N TYR A 358 -21.50 21.83 -5.65
CA TYR A 358 -22.21 20.55 -5.69
C TYR A 358 -23.71 20.79 -5.79
N THR A 359 -24.44 19.83 -6.34
CA THR A 359 -25.89 19.84 -6.35
C THR A 359 -26.46 19.69 -4.95
N ILE A 360 -27.50 20.45 -4.63
CA ILE A 360 -28.31 20.23 -3.43
C ILE A 360 -29.33 19.15 -3.76
N GLU A 361 -29.36 18.11 -2.94
CA GLU A 361 -30.35 17.03 -3.03
C GLU A 361 -31.39 17.13 -1.93
N ASN A 362 -32.43 16.28 -2.01
CA ASN A 362 -33.51 16.20 -1.01
C ASN A 362 -34.25 17.53 -0.82
N ILE A 363 -34.55 18.21 -1.92
CA ILE A 363 -35.28 19.47 -1.94
C ILE A 363 -36.79 19.20 -1.82
N ILE A 364 -37.46 19.90 -0.92
CA ILE A 364 -38.92 19.88 -0.82
C ILE A 364 -39.46 21.08 -1.59
N ALA A 365 -40.25 20.82 -2.63
CA ALA A 365 -40.93 21.86 -3.40
C ALA A 365 -42.39 22.00 -2.95
N THR A 366 -42.81 23.22 -2.64
CA THR A 366 -44.20 23.59 -2.35
C THR A 366 -44.61 24.78 -3.19
N ALA A 367 -45.90 24.92 -3.53
CA ALA A 367 -46.36 26.01 -4.38
C ALA A 367 -47.67 26.61 -3.89
N SER A 368 -48.00 27.79 -4.40
CA SER A 368 -49.27 28.47 -4.15
C SER A 368 -50.48 27.63 -4.56
N SER A 369 -50.33 26.86 -5.65
CA SER A 369 -51.34 25.97 -6.21
C SER A 369 -50.73 25.02 -7.26
N SER A 370 -51.49 23.98 -7.62
CA SER A 370 -51.14 23.03 -8.68
C SER A 370 -52.38 22.51 -9.41
N GLU A 371 -52.22 22.19 -10.68
CA GLU A 371 -53.16 21.33 -11.43
C GLU A 371 -52.90 19.85 -11.11
N GLU A 372 -53.95 19.02 -11.19
CA GLU A 372 -53.86 17.59 -10.92
C GLU A 372 -52.82 16.91 -11.84
N GLY A 373 -51.86 16.18 -11.23
CA GLY A 373 -50.77 15.53 -11.95
C GLY A 373 -49.63 16.46 -12.36
N LYS A 374 -49.62 17.71 -11.85
CA LYS A 374 -48.58 18.72 -12.14
C LYS A 374 -48.10 19.38 -10.85
N GLU A 375 -47.65 18.53 -9.93
CA GLU A 375 -47.28 18.87 -8.58
C GLU A 375 -45.91 19.59 -8.52
N PRO A 376 -45.66 20.46 -7.51
CA PRO A 376 -44.40 21.21 -7.42
C PRO A 376 -43.17 20.32 -7.30
N GLY A 377 -43.32 19.12 -6.73
CA GLY A 377 -42.25 18.12 -6.59
C GLY A 377 -41.63 17.69 -7.93
N ASN A 378 -42.37 17.81 -9.03
CA ASN A 378 -41.86 17.49 -10.37
C ASN A 378 -40.66 18.36 -10.76
N THR A 379 -40.51 19.54 -10.14
CA THR A 379 -39.43 20.47 -10.45
C THR A 379 -38.08 20.14 -9.81
N VAL A 380 -37.99 19.14 -8.95
CA VAL A 380 -36.76 18.80 -8.22
C VAL A 380 -36.52 17.30 -8.08
N ASN A 381 -37.40 16.47 -8.66
CA ASN A 381 -37.32 15.02 -8.57
C ASN A 381 -36.71 14.39 -9.84
N GLY A 382 -36.31 15.21 -10.82
CA GLY A 382 -35.75 14.76 -12.09
C GLY A 382 -36.77 14.10 -13.03
N SER A 383 -38.07 14.20 -12.74
CA SER A 383 -39.12 13.77 -13.67
C SER A 383 -38.95 14.51 -15.01
N GLY A 384 -39.24 13.82 -16.12
CA GLY A 384 -39.04 14.36 -17.46
C GLY A 384 -37.58 14.50 -17.92
N LEU A 385 -36.56 14.36 -17.07
CA LEU A 385 -35.16 14.33 -17.50
C LEU A 385 -34.77 12.99 -18.12
N ASP A 386 -33.85 13.04 -19.08
CA ASP A 386 -33.23 11.88 -19.69
C ASP A 386 -32.22 11.18 -18.76
N GLY A 387 -31.64 10.07 -19.21
CA GLY A 387 -30.65 9.31 -18.42
C GLY A 387 -29.37 10.07 -18.10
N SER A 388 -29.08 11.19 -18.78
CA SER A 388 -27.98 12.08 -18.43
C SER A 388 -28.34 13.09 -17.33
N GLY A 389 -29.63 13.28 -17.06
CA GLY A 389 -30.12 14.30 -16.14
C GLY A 389 -29.94 15.73 -16.64
N LEU A 390 -29.79 15.94 -17.96
CA LEU A 390 -29.51 17.25 -18.57
C LEU A 390 -30.55 17.69 -19.60
N LEU A 391 -31.28 16.75 -20.21
CA LEU A 391 -32.27 17.04 -21.24
C LEU A 391 -33.67 16.70 -20.73
N HIS A 392 -34.58 17.66 -20.74
CA HIS A 392 -35.97 17.48 -20.33
C HIS A 392 -36.87 17.24 -21.54
N GLY A 393 -37.74 16.24 -21.43
CA GLY A 393 -38.80 15.93 -22.40
C GLY A 393 -39.87 17.01 -22.50
N ASN A 394 -40.81 16.86 -23.43
CA ASN A 394 -41.94 17.79 -23.59
C ASN A 394 -43.31 17.21 -23.19
N GLU A 395 -43.29 16.09 -22.47
CA GLU A 395 -44.47 15.50 -21.86
C GLU A 395 -44.83 16.26 -20.59
N SER A 396 -46.10 16.63 -20.44
CA SER A 396 -46.55 17.64 -19.47
C SER A 396 -46.97 17.05 -18.13
N VAL A 397 -47.79 16.00 -18.16
CA VAL A 397 -48.33 15.36 -16.96
C VAL A 397 -47.22 14.55 -16.28
N ASP A 398 -47.16 14.62 -14.96
CA ASP A 398 -46.16 13.98 -14.09
C ASP A 398 -44.71 14.48 -14.23
N ASN A 399 -44.41 15.36 -15.19
CA ASN A 399 -43.04 15.85 -15.45
C ASN A 399 -42.87 17.37 -15.29
N VAL A 400 -43.96 18.13 -15.24
CA VAL A 400 -43.92 19.61 -15.16
C VAL A 400 -44.82 20.06 -14.03
N TRP A 401 -44.42 21.09 -13.29
CA TRP A 401 -45.32 21.80 -12.39
C TRP A 401 -46.12 22.86 -13.15
N LEU A 402 -47.42 22.96 -12.88
CA LEU A 402 -48.29 23.99 -13.43
C LEU A 402 -49.23 24.47 -12.33
N SER A 403 -49.25 25.79 -12.09
CA SER A 403 -50.15 26.39 -11.11
C SER A 403 -51.61 26.20 -11.51
N SER A 404 -52.52 26.15 -10.53
CA SER A 404 -53.96 26.10 -10.85
C SER A 404 -54.42 27.39 -11.54
N ARG A 405 -55.32 27.26 -12.51
CA ARG A 405 -55.88 28.40 -13.26
C ARG A 405 -56.79 29.31 -12.42
N ASP A 406 -57.49 28.73 -11.45
CA ASP A 406 -58.57 29.41 -10.72
C ASP A 406 -58.14 29.91 -9.32
N GLU A 407 -56.89 29.69 -8.94
CA GLU A 407 -56.35 30.04 -7.63
C GLU A 407 -55.82 31.49 -7.55
N ALA A 408 -55.67 31.97 -6.32
CA ALA A 408 -55.27 33.35 -6.04
C ALA A 408 -53.84 33.67 -6.49
N GLN A 409 -53.66 34.87 -7.06
CA GLN A 409 -52.37 35.44 -7.41
C GLN A 409 -51.77 36.21 -6.20
N PRO A 410 -50.43 36.33 -6.10
CA PRO A 410 -49.42 35.90 -7.07
C PRO A 410 -49.11 34.39 -7.00
N THR A 411 -48.81 33.79 -8.15
CA THR A 411 -48.29 32.42 -8.22
C THR A 411 -46.85 32.36 -7.75
N TRP A 412 -46.56 31.43 -6.83
CA TRP A 412 -45.21 31.18 -6.33
C TRP A 412 -44.92 29.68 -6.17
N ILE A 413 -43.64 29.33 -6.25
CA ILE A 413 -43.09 28.03 -5.85
C ILE A 413 -41.90 28.25 -4.92
N GLU A 414 -41.79 27.43 -3.89
CA GLU A 414 -40.78 27.51 -2.85
C GLU A 414 -40.07 26.17 -2.69
N TYR A 415 -38.75 26.28 -2.52
CA TYR A 415 -37.82 25.18 -2.36
C TYR A 415 -37.22 25.25 -0.96
N GLU A 416 -37.48 24.23 -0.14
CA GLU A 416 -36.86 24.03 1.17
C GLU A 416 -35.74 22.98 1.06
N PHE A 417 -34.56 23.35 1.56
CA PHE A 417 -33.41 22.46 1.71
C PHE A 417 -33.36 21.88 3.14
N ASP A 418 -32.59 20.80 3.34
CA ASP A 418 -32.42 20.17 4.66
C ASP A 418 -31.75 21.10 5.69
N LYS A 419 -30.86 21.99 5.23
CA LYS A 419 -30.15 22.99 6.04
C LYS A 419 -29.89 24.27 5.24
N ALA A 420 -29.35 25.28 5.91
CA ALA A 420 -28.88 26.47 5.21
C ALA A 420 -27.59 26.15 4.42
N TYR A 421 -27.60 26.45 3.12
CA TYR A 421 -26.46 26.32 2.22
C TYR A 421 -25.94 27.69 1.80
N LYS A 422 -24.64 27.74 1.47
CA LYS A 422 -24.07 28.86 0.72
C LYS A 422 -24.33 28.64 -0.77
N LEU A 423 -25.42 29.22 -1.28
CA LEU A 423 -25.87 28.98 -2.65
C LEU A 423 -24.92 29.59 -3.67
N HIS A 424 -24.57 28.80 -4.68
CA HIS A 424 -23.78 29.22 -5.83
C HIS A 424 -24.67 29.62 -7.00
N GLN A 425 -25.42 28.68 -7.54
CA GLN A 425 -26.16 28.85 -8.79
C GLN A 425 -27.45 28.02 -8.77
N MET A 426 -28.46 28.45 -9.52
CA MET A 426 -29.61 27.64 -9.89
C MET A 426 -29.66 27.48 -11.41
N TRP A 427 -29.90 26.27 -11.90
CA TRP A 427 -30.25 25.99 -13.28
C TRP A 427 -31.77 25.84 -13.40
N VAL A 428 -32.34 26.34 -14.49
CA VAL A 428 -33.79 26.32 -14.72
C VAL A 428 -34.10 25.72 -16.08
N TRP A 429 -34.91 24.66 -16.07
CA TRP A 429 -35.71 24.20 -17.19
C TRP A 429 -37.12 24.76 -16.99
N ASN A 430 -37.46 25.75 -17.82
CA ASN A 430 -38.78 26.38 -17.79
C ASN A 430 -39.88 25.40 -18.24
N SER A 431 -41.16 25.75 -18.13
CA SER A 431 -42.28 24.96 -18.69
C SER A 431 -41.94 24.49 -20.10
N ASN A 432 -41.96 23.18 -20.36
CA ASN A 432 -41.54 22.60 -21.63
C ASN A 432 -42.64 21.76 -22.29
N ASP A 433 -43.91 22.06 -22.03
CA ASP A 433 -45.02 21.47 -22.77
C ASP A 433 -44.84 21.69 -24.29
N SER A 434 -45.22 20.72 -25.12
CA SER A 434 -45.21 20.85 -26.59
C SER A 434 -45.91 22.10 -27.14
N LEU A 435 -46.87 22.66 -26.39
CA LEU A 435 -47.59 23.88 -26.72
C LEU A 435 -47.00 25.15 -26.10
N GLU A 436 -45.88 25.05 -25.36
CA GLU A 436 -45.21 26.19 -24.72
C GLU A 436 -44.92 27.34 -25.69
N PRO A 437 -44.44 27.14 -26.93
CA PRO A 437 -44.22 28.24 -27.87
C PRO A 437 -45.49 29.00 -28.27
N LEU A 438 -46.66 28.37 -28.14
CA LEU A 438 -47.96 28.95 -28.50
C LEU A 438 -48.68 29.55 -27.30
N ILE A 439 -48.68 28.86 -26.16
CA ILE A 439 -49.45 29.25 -24.97
C ILE A 439 -48.59 30.05 -23.98
N GLY A 440 -47.31 29.70 -23.83
CA GLY A 440 -46.33 30.43 -23.04
C GLY A 440 -46.61 30.44 -21.54
N PHE A 441 -46.75 29.27 -20.90
CA PHE A 441 -46.95 29.16 -19.46
C PHE A 441 -45.67 29.32 -18.65
N GLY A 442 -44.51 29.23 -19.29
CA GLY A 442 -43.22 29.38 -18.62
C GLY A 442 -43.08 30.73 -17.92
N PHE A 443 -42.37 30.70 -16.81
CA PHE A 443 -41.99 31.90 -16.07
C PHE A 443 -41.23 32.85 -17.02
N LYS A 444 -41.59 34.14 -17.02
CA LYS A 444 -40.83 35.15 -17.75
C LYS A 444 -40.16 36.11 -16.76
N ASP A 445 -40.90 37.07 -16.21
CA ASP A 445 -40.36 37.97 -15.18
C ASP A 445 -40.56 37.33 -13.81
N VAL A 446 -39.47 37.14 -13.05
CA VAL A 446 -39.47 36.38 -11.78
C VAL A 446 -38.85 37.19 -10.66
N THR A 447 -39.54 37.25 -9.53
CA THR A 447 -38.95 37.72 -8.26
C THR A 447 -38.41 36.52 -7.52
N ILE A 448 -37.11 36.53 -7.23
CA ILE A 448 -36.44 35.47 -6.46
C ILE A 448 -36.18 35.99 -5.06
N GLU A 449 -36.63 35.25 -4.06
CA GLU A 449 -36.43 35.58 -2.66
C GLU A 449 -35.80 34.38 -1.93
N TYR A 450 -35.01 34.65 -0.90
CA TYR A 450 -34.38 33.60 -0.11
C TYR A 450 -34.45 33.90 1.39
N SER A 451 -34.42 32.84 2.19
CA SER A 451 -34.47 32.91 3.64
C SER A 451 -33.68 31.79 4.30
N VAL A 452 -33.14 32.04 5.50
CA VAL A 452 -32.54 31.00 6.36
C VAL A 452 -33.56 30.40 7.35
N ASN A 453 -34.67 31.08 7.61
CA ASN A 453 -35.63 30.73 8.66
C ASN A 453 -37.06 30.51 8.16
N GLY A 454 -37.34 30.79 6.87
CA GLY A 454 -38.66 30.62 6.27
C GLY A 454 -39.67 31.70 6.68
N THR A 455 -39.24 32.76 7.35
CA THR A 455 -40.10 33.88 7.77
C THR A 455 -39.60 35.22 7.26
N ASP A 456 -38.29 35.46 7.30
CA ASP A 456 -37.66 36.69 6.85
C ASP A 456 -37.02 36.46 5.48
N TYR A 457 -37.66 37.01 4.44
CA TYR A 457 -37.21 36.86 3.05
C TYR A 457 -36.44 38.09 2.59
N THR A 458 -35.37 37.84 1.84
CA THR A 458 -34.61 38.88 1.13
C THR A 458 -34.72 38.64 -0.36
N THR A 459 -35.01 39.68 -1.13
CA THR A 459 -35.02 39.61 -2.60
C THR A 459 -33.60 39.48 -3.14
N LEU A 460 -33.36 38.51 -4.02
CA LEU A 460 -32.10 38.32 -4.72
C LEU A 460 -32.02 39.28 -5.91
N GLY A 461 -31.33 40.40 -5.74
CA GLY A 461 -31.10 41.37 -6.80
C GLY A 461 -32.39 42.03 -7.32
N THR A 462 -32.49 42.19 -8.64
CA THR A 462 -33.69 42.72 -9.33
C THR A 462 -34.55 41.57 -9.86
N ALA A 463 -35.65 41.88 -10.55
CA ALA A 463 -36.41 40.87 -11.30
C ALA A 463 -35.50 40.17 -12.32
N HIS A 464 -35.65 38.84 -12.42
CA HIS A 464 -34.92 37.96 -13.33
C HIS A 464 -35.82 37.60 -14.51
N GLU A 465 -35.29 37.63 -15.73
CA GLU A 465 -36.03 37.13 -16.90
C GLU A 465 -35.58 35.70 -17.20
N PHE A 466 -36.50 34.74 -17.14
CA PHE A 466 -36.25 33.34 -17.51
C PHE A 466 -36.56 33.12 -18.98
N ALA A 467 -35.65 32.45 -19.70
CA ALA A 467 -35.85 32.11 -21.09
C ALA A 467 -37.04 31.15 -21.26
N GLN A 468 -37.81 31.31 -22.33
CA GLN A 468 -38.94 30.44 -22.63
C GLN A 468 -38.46 29.00 -22.88
N GLY A 469 -39.26 28.02 -22.47
CA GLY A 469 -39.04 26.62 -22.86
C GLY A 469 -39.34 26.43 -24.36
N PRO A 470 -38.60 25.55 -25.06
CA PRO A 470 -38.77 25.33 -26.50
C PRO A 470 -39.98 24.46 -26.86
N GLY A 471 -40.55 23.72 -25.90
CA GLY A 471 -41.57 22.68 -26.17
C GLY A 471 -41.02 21.46 -26.91
N ALA A 472 -39.70 21.25 -26.87
CA ALA A 472 -38.99 20.21 -27.60
C ALA A 472 -38.55 19.08 -26.65
N PRO A 473 -38.45 17.82 -27.14
CA PRO A 473 -38.16 16.66 -26.30
C PRO A 473 -36.72 16.61 -25.73
N ASP A 474 -35.80 17.43 -26.23
CA ASP A 474 -34.38 17.43 -25.83
C ASP A 474 -33.99 18.79 -25.22
N TYR A 475 -34.79 19.31 -24.29
CA TYR A 475 -34.60 20.66 -23.74
C TYR A 475 -33.52 20.68 -22.65
N ALA A 476 -32.38 21.28 -22.95
CA ALA A 476 -31.38 21.62 -21.93
C ALA A 476 -31.75 22.92 -21.19
N TYR A 477 -31.37 23.05 -19.91
CA TYR A 477 -31.56 24.31 -19.18
C TYR A 477 -30.97 25.46 -20.01
N ASN A 478 -31.72 26.55 -20.10
CA ASN A 478 -31.33 27.73 -20.88
C ASN A 478 -31.31 28.99 -20.02
N THR A 479 -31.54 28.84 -18.72
CA THR A 479 -31.47 29.92 -17.73
C THR A 479 -30.63 29.45 -16.56
N THR A 480 -29.71 30.32 -16.12
CA THR A 480 -28.96 30.14 -14.88
C THR A 480 -29.08 31.41 -14.04
N VAL A 481 -29.16 31.23 -12.71
CA VAL A 481 -29.25 32.32 -11.74
C VAL A 481 -28.08 32.22 -10.78
N ASP A 482 -27.25 33.25 -10.71
CA ASP A 482 -26.17 33.36 -9.73
C ASP A 482 -26.72 33.88 -8.39
N PHE A 483 -26.42 33.14 -7.32
CA PHE A 483 -26.82 33.50 -5.96
C PHE A 483 -25.75 34.31 -5.22
N GLY A 484 -24.57 34.51 -5.81
CA GLY A 484 -23.50 35.32 -5.21
C GLY A 484 -22.98 34.80 -3.88
N GLY A 485 -23.24 33.53 -3.54
CA GLY A 485 -22.84 32.95 -2.26
C GLY A 485 -23.76 33.32 -1.08
N VAL A 486 -25.02 33.70 -1.31
CA VAL A 486 -25.95 33.97 -0.20
C VAL A 486 -26.26 32.69 0.60
N ALA A 487 -26.51 32.86 1.90
CA ALA A 487 -26.94 31.76 2.77
C ALA A 487 -28.46 31.61 2.72
N ALA A 488 -28.95 30.42 2.38
CA ALA A 488 -30.38 30.16 2.29
C ALA A 488 -30.71 28.70 2.62
N LYS A 489 -31.82 28.50 3.33
CA LYS A 489 -32.52 27.21 3.47
C LYS A 489 -33.78 27.17 2.60
N TYR A 490 -34.37 28.32 2.34
CA TYR A 490 -35.59 28.49 1.54
C TYR A 490 -35.30 29.40 0.35
N VAL A 491 -35.76 29.02 -0.83
CA VAL A 491 -35.76 29.87 -2.04
C VAL A 491 -37.17 29.89 -2.61
N ARG A 492 -37.74 31.08 -2.79
CA ARG A 492 -39.07 31.29 -3.37
C ARG A 492 -38.96 32.01 -4.70
N LEU A 493 -39.60 31.44 -5.73
CA LEU A 493 -39.77 32.05 -7.04
C LEU A 493 -41.22 32.53 -7.15
N THR A 494 -41.42 33.84 -7.34
CA THR A 494 -42.72 34.43 -7.61
C THR A 494 -42.80 34.86 -9.06
N ALA A 495 -43.76 34.34 -9.81
CA ALA A 495 -43.94 34.70 -11.21
C ALA A 495 -44.67 36.04 -11.31
N ASN A 496 -44.03 37.03 -11.95
CA ASN A 496 -44.63 38.33 -12.25
C ASN A 496 -45.27 38.35 -13.65
N SER A 497 -44.77 37.53 -14.58
CA SER A 497 -45.31 37.38 -15.94
C SER A 497 -44.95 36.02 -16.55
N ASN A 498 -45.65 35.64 -17.63
CA ASN A 498 -45.34 34.48 -18.45
C ASN A 498 -45.17 34.90 -19.92
N TRP A 499 -44.71 33.98 -20.76
CA TRP A 499 -44.36 34.30 -22.15
C TRP A 499 -45.55 34.57 -23.06
N GLY A 500 -46.70 33.94 -22.81
CA GLY A 500 -47.88 34.09 -23.68
C GLY A 500 -48.81 35.22 -23.29
N GLY A 501 -48.94 35.53 -22.00
CA GLY A 501 -49.88 36.54 -21.47
C GLY A 501 -51.36 36.22 -21.69
N ILE A 502 -51.69 34.99 -22.10
CA ILE A 502 -53.07 34.56 -22.41
C ILE A 502 -53.82 34.16 -21.13
N PHE A 503 -53.13 33.48 -20.22
CA PHE A 503 -53.67 32.99 -18.95
C PHE A 503 -52.76 33.45 -17.81
N ASN A 504 -53.33 33.69 -16.63
CA ASN A 504 -52.57 33.91 -15.39
C ASN A 504 -52.21 32.55 -14.77
N GLN A 505 -51.49 31.74 -15.53
CA GLN A 505 -51.07 30.39 -15.16
C GLN A 505 -49.59 30.24 -15.49
N TYR A 506 -48.86 29.53 -14.63
CA TYR A 506 -47.40 29.49 -14.68
C TYR A 506 -46.88 28.08 -14.43
N GLY A 507 -45.83 27.69 -15.15
CA GLY A 507 -45.22 26.38 -14.97
C GLY A 507 -43.70 26.39 -15.06
N LEU A 508 -43.09 25.36 -14.48
CA LEU A 508 -41.67 25.04 -14.52
C LEU A 508 -41.50 23.54 -14.68
N SER A 509 -40.48 23.12 -15.41
CA SER A 509 -40.21 21.69 -15.63
C SER A 509 -39.27 21.16 -14.56
N GLU A 510 -38.09 21.78 -14.39
CA GLU A 510 -37.07 21.35 -13.41
C GLU A 510 -36.22 22.56 -12.97
N VAL A 511 -35.78 22.56 -11.72
CA VAL A 511 -34.73 23.45 -11.21
C VAL A 511 -33.68 22.65 -10.45
N ARG A 512 -32.43 23.08 -10.55
CA ARG A 512 -31.32 22.46 -9.82
C ARG A 512 -30.52 23.51 -9.10
N PHE A 513 -30.34 23.35 -7.79
CA PHE A 513 -29.56 24.27 -6.97
C PHE A 513 -28.16 23.73 -6.70
N PHE A 514 -27.18 24.62 -6.71
CA PHE A 514 -25.78 24.31 -6.44
C PHE A 514 -25.29 25.11 -5.23
N TYR A 515 -24.38 24.54 -4.44
CA TYR A 515 -23.82 25.18 -3.26
C TYR A 515 -22.30 25.03 -3.18
N ILE A 516 -21.66 26.00 -2.53
CA ILE A 516 -20.22 25.97 -2.24
C ILE A 516 -20.00 25.27 -0.89
N PRO A 517 -19.12 24.25 -0.80
CA PRO A 517 -18.67 23.70 0.47
C PRO A 517 -18.02 24.78 1.34
N ILE A 518 -18.49 24.92 2.58
CA ILE A 518 -17.87 25.82 3.57
C ILE A 518 -17.51 25.11 4.88
N HIS A 519 -17.65 23.78 4.90
CA HIS A 519 -17.27 22.92 6.01
C HIS A 519 -16.22 21.95 5.51
N ALA A 520 -15.30 21.57 6.40
CA ALA A 520 -14.45 20.40 6.26
C ALA A 520 -15.29 19.15 5.96
N ARG A 521 -14.76 18.21 5.17
CA ARG A 521 -15.45 17.01 4.67
C ARG A 521 -14.47 15.86 4.57
N GLU A 522 -14.90 14.68 5.01
CA GLU A 522 -14.03 13.47 5.02
C GLU A 522 -12.94 13.58 6.11
N PRO A 523 -13.34 13.65 7.40
CA PRO A 523 -12.38 13.57 8.49
C PRO A 523 -11.52 12.31 8.35
N ASN A 524 -10.20 12.46 8.42
CA ASN A 524 -9.26 11.34 8.48
C ASN A 524 -8.58 11.33 9.86
N PRO A 525 -8.74 10.25 10.64
CA PRO A 525 -9.49 9.04 10.33
C PRO A 525 -10.99 9.32 10.40
N ASP A 526 -11.77 8.48 9.72
CA ASP A 526 -13.22 8.59 9.71
C ASP A 526 -13.77 8.73 11.13
N SER A 527 -14.84 9.51 11.26
CA SER A 527 -15.51 9.69 12.54
C SER A 527 -15.96 8.33 13.11
N GLY A 528 -15.28 7.87 14.17
CA GLY A 528 -15.55 6.58 14.82
C GLY A 528 -14.60 5.45 14.42
N ALA A 529 -13.53 5.73 13.67
CA ALA A 529 -12.50 4.75 13.35
C ALA A 529 -11.85 4.14 14.60
N THR A 530 -11.62 2.83 14.55
CA THR A 530 -10.86 2.04 15.53
C THR A 530 -9.53 1.58 14.93
N ASP A 531 -8.57 1.16 15.75
CA ASP A 531 -7.24 0.69 15.31
C ASP A 531 -6.42 1.72 14.51
N VAL A 532 -6.54 3.00 14.86
CA VAL A 532 -5.77 4.07 14.22
C VAL A 532 -4.36 4.17 14.84
N GLU A 533 -3.34 4.40 14.01
CA GLU A 533 -1.95 4.49 14.44
C GLU A 533 -1.72 5.61 15.48
N LEU A 534 -0.74 5.41 16.39
CA LEU A 534 -0.49 6.33 17.51
C LEU A 534 0.12 7.67 17.07
N ASP A 535 0.73 7.71 15.89
CA ASP A 535 1.37 8.87 15.25
C ASP A 535 0.56 9.46 14.08
N LEU A 536 -0.72 9.11 14.00
CA LEU A 536 -1.69 9.67 13.06
C LEU A 536 -1.68 11.21 13.04
N THR A 537 -1.71 11.77 11.83
CA THR A 537 -2.04 13.18 11.59
C THR A 537 -3.52 13.32 11.25
N LEU A 538 -4.22 14.21 11.96
CA LEU A 538 -5.63 14.52 11.67
C LEU A 538 -5.72 15.39 10.40
N SER A 539 -6.55 14.96 9.45
CA SER A 539 -6.99 15.79 8.32
C SER A 539 -8.51 15.73 8.17
N TRP A 540 -9.07 16.49 7.23
CA TRP A 540 -10.51 16.70 7.11
C TRP A 540 -10.95 17.17 5.74
#